data_AF-A0A7S1INY1-F1
#
_entry.id   AF-A0A7S1INY1-F1
#
_cell.length_a   1.000
_cell.length_b   1.000
_cell.length_c   1.000
_cell.angle_alpha   90.00
_cell.angle_beta   90.00
_cell.angle_gamma   90.00
#
_symmetry.space_group_name_H-M   'P 1'
#
loop_
_entity.id
_entity.type
_entity.pdbx_description
1 polymer ?
#
loop_
_entity_poly.entity_id
_entity_poly.type
_entity_poly.pdbx_seq_one_letter_code
_entity_poly.pdbx_strand_id
1 'polypeptide(L)'
;GTEVQRLSVLGAILAEAGLGPLTLVDTARVPIIARRGGPEGGGMDFDISLRKFGVLNSLWVRQVFREHVMVRDTALYLKQVAKERDLLNSPKGLLSAYALNLLVLHFFACCRGLRLPPVSSVQTP
;
A
#
# COMPACT_ATOMS: atom_id res chain seq x y z
N GLY A 1 -21.30 14.80 -0.18
CA GLY A 1 -21.39 13.48 -0.85
C GLY A 1 -20.64 12.43 -0.06
N THR A 2 -21.05 11.17 -0.17
CA THR A 2 -20.34 10.01 0.40
C THR A 2 -18.94 9.88 -0.22
N GLU A 3 -18.04 9.12 0.41
CA GLU A 3 -16.69 8.87 -0.14
C GLU A 3 -16.76 8.25 -1.55
N VAL A 4 -17.65 7.27 -1.75
CA VAL A 4 -17.90 6.61 -3.03
C VAL A 4 -18.37 7.61 -4.09
N GLN A 5 -19.28 8.53 -3.76
CA GLN A 5 -19.72 9.58 -4.68
C GLN A 5 -18.55 10.49 -5.10
N ARG A 6 -17.69 10.89 -4.15
CA ARG A 6 -16.52 11.73 -4.44
C ARG A 6 -15.50 11.01 -5.34
N LEU A 7 -15.27 9.72 -5.08
CA LEU A 7 -14.42 8.88 -5.92
C LEU A 7 -14.97 8.71 -7.34
N SER A 8 -16.29 8.53 -7.48
CA SER A 8 -16.95 8.45 -8.79
C SER A 8 -16.77 9.73 -9.60
N VAL A 9 -17.02 10.90 -8.98
CA VAL A 9 -16.80 12.21 -9.61
C VAL A 9 -15.32 12.40 -9.98
N LEU A 10 -14.40 12.07 -9.08
CA LEU A 10 -12.96 12.15 -9.38
C LEU A 10 -12.57 11.23 -10.54
N GLY A 11 -13.11 10.01 -10.58
CA GLY A 11 -12.90 9.06 -11.67
C GLY A 11 -13.34 9.63 -13.03
N ALA A 12 -14.51 10.26 -13.09
CA ALA A 12 -15.00 10.93 -14.29
C ALA A 12 -14.07 12.08 -14.74
N ILE A 13 -13.68 12.95 -13.81
CA ILE A 13 -12.74 14.06 -14.09
C ILE A 13 -11.42 13.55 -14.65
N LEU A 14 -10.85 12.49 -14.06
CA LEU A 14 -9.58 11.92 -14.50
C LEU A 14 -9.70 11.20 -15.85
N ALA A 15 -10.84 10.55 -16.11
CA ALA A 15 -11.11 9.94 -17.41
C ALA A 15 -11.21 10.99 -18.52
N GLU A 16 -11.92 12.10 -18.27
CA GLU A 16 -11.99 13.26 -19.17
C GLU A 16 -10.61 13.91 -19.40
N ALA A 17 -9.74 13.89 -18.39
CA ALA A 17 -8.36 14.36 -18.50
C ALA A 17 -7.42 13.39 -19.26
N GLY A 18 -7.94 12.30 -19.82
CA GLY A 18 -7.15 11.37 -20.66
C GLY A 18 -6.48 10.22 -19.90
N LEU A 19 -6.79 9.99 -18.61
CA LEU A 19 -6.31 8.80 -17.90
C LEU A 19 -7.05 7.51 -18.30
N GLY A 20 -8.03 7.61 -19.20
CA GLY A 20 -8.80 6.46 -19.66
C GLY A 20 -9.79 5.96 -18.58
N PRO A 21 -10.42 4.80 -18.82
CA PRO A 21 -11.44 4.28 -17.93
C PRO A 21 -10.84 3.90 -16.57
N LEU A 22 -11.47 4.42 -15.51
CA LEU A 22 -11.16 4.12 -14.12
C LEU A 22 -12.31 3.32 -13.52
N THR A 23 -12.00 2.23 -12.83
CA THR A 23 -12.99 1.37 -12.19
C THR A 23 -13.17 1.77 -10.74
N LEU A 24 -14.39 2.12 -10.35
CA LEU A 24 -14.74 2.27 -8.94
C LEU A 24 -14.77 0.88 -8.27
N VAL A 25 -14.05 0.74 -7.17
CA VAL A 25 -14.06 -0.45 -6.32
C VAL A 25 -14.52 -0.03 -4.93
N ASP A 26 -15.79 -0.24 -4.64
CA ASP A 26 -16.47 0.17 -3.40
C ASP A 26 -16.72 -1.00 -2.43
N THR A 27 -16.52 -2.24 -2.88
CA THR A 27 -16.61 -3.46 -2.07
C THR A 27 -15.40 -3.66 -1.14
N ALA A 28 -14.31 -2.94 -1.39
CA ALA A 28 -13.14 -2.95 -0.52
C ALA A 28 -13.40 -2.17 0.77
N ARG A 29 -12.71 -2.55 1.86
CA ARG A 29 -12.78 -1.84 3.16
C ARG A 29 -12.48 -0.34 3.03
N VAL A 30 -11.56 0.01 2.13
CA VAL A 30 -11.29 1.39 1.74
C VAL A 30 -11.68 1.51 0.27
N PRO A 31 -12.74 2.27 -0.07
CA PRO A 31 -13.11 2.49 -1.45
C PRO A 31 -11.98 3.15 -2.25
N ILE A 32 -11.81 2.71 -3.50
CA ILE A 32 -10.79 3.23 -4.41
C ILE A 32 -11.36 3.44 -5.82
N ILE A 33 -10.68 4.22 -6.64
CA ILE A 33 -10.72 4.09 -8.10
C ILE A 33 -9.42 3.43 -8.57
N ALA A 34 -9.54 2.42 -9.42
CA ALA A 34 -8.43 1.63 -9.92
C ALA A 34 -8.28 1.83 -11.43
N ARG A 35 -7.05 2.01 -11.88
CA ARG A 35 -6.67 1.87 -13.28
C ARG A 35 -5.94 0.55 -13.46
N ARG A 36 -6.44 -0.28 -14.37
CA ARG A 36 -5.82 -1.55 -14.74
C ARG A 36 -5.60 -1.58 -16.25
N GLY A 37 -4.38 -1.89 -16.68
CA GLY A 37 -4.04 -2.11 -18.08
C GLY A 37 -4.29 -0.90 -18.97
N GLY A 38 -3.44 0.13 -18.88
CA GLY A 38 -3.54 1.30 -19.75
C GLY A 38 -3.52 0.97 -21.26
N PRO A 39 -3.85 1.94 -22.14
CA PRO A 39 -3.93 1.69 -23.57
C PRO A 39 -2.62 1.07 -24.07
N GLU A 40 -2.75 -0.02 -24.83
CA GLU A 40 -1.65 -0.77 -25.46
C GLU A 40 -0.61 -1.40 -24.50
N GLY A 41 -0.98 -1.71 -23.25
CA GLY A 41 -0.13 -2.51 -22.36
C GLY A 41 1.12 -1.78 -21.83
N GLY A 42 1.22 -0.47 -22.04
CA GLY A 42 2.30 0.38 -21.55
C GLY A 42 1.94 1.30 -20.37
N GLY A 43 0.68 1.29 -19.91
CA GLY A 43 0.23 2.17 -18.83
C GLY A 43 0.53 1.62 -17.42
N MET A 44 0.84 2.52 -16.49
CA MET A 44 1.02 2.18 -15.08
C MET A 44 -0.33 1.87 -14.41
N ASP A 45 -0.43 0.69 -13.80
CA ASP A 45 -1.52 0.35 -12.88
C ASP A 45 -1.41 1.20 -11.60
N PHE A 46 -2.54 1.74 -11.15
CA PHE A 46 -2.59 2.48 -9.89
C PHE A 46 -3.97 2.44 -9.25
N ASP A 47 -3.99 2.66 -7.95
CA ASP A 47 -5.18 2.78 -7.13
C ASP A 47 -5.18 4.16 -6.45
N ILE A 48 -6.31 4.86 -6.44
CA ILE A 48 -6.50 6.15 -5.76
C ILE A 48 -7.56 5.97 -4.68
N SER A 49 -7.24 6.40 -3.45
CA SER A 49 -8.18 6.46 -2.32
C SER A 49 -8.23 7.89 -1.77
N LEU A 50 -9.31 8.24 -1.07
CA LEU A 50 -9.44 9.54 -0.39
C LEU A 50 -8.99 9.49 1.08
N ARG A 51 -8.21 8.46 1.47
CA ARG A 51 -7.77 8.24 2.85
C ARG A 51 -6.28 8.53 3.00
N LYS A 52 -5.92 9.37 3.97
CA LYS A 52 -4.53 9.72 4.29
C LYS A 52 -3.72 8.62 4.99
N PHE A 53 -4.40 7.63 5.60
CA PHE A 53 -3.73 6.62 6.45
C PHE A 53 -2.72 5.77 5.67
N GLY A 54 -2.98 5.46 4.40
CA GLY A 54 -2.02 4.72 3.56
C GLY A 54 -0.69 5.47 3.39
N VAL A 55 -0.75 6.80 3.27
CA VAL A 55 0.43 7.67 3.17
C VAL A 55 1.21 7.66 4.49
N LEU A 56 0.53 7.89 5.62
CA LEU A 56 1.16 7.92 6.94
C LEU A 56 1.84 6.58 7.29
N ASN A 57 1.15 5.46 7.05
CA ASN A 57 1.70 4.13 7.28
C ASN A 57 2.96 3.87 6.41
N SER A 58 2.91 4.26 5.14
CA SER A 58 4.03 4.07 4.21
C SER A 58 5.23 4.93 4.60
N LEU A 59 5.00 6.16 5.05
CA LEU A 59 6.04 7.06 5.53
C LEU A 59 6.69 6.53 6.82
N TRP A 60 5.91 5.99 7.76
CA TRP A 60 6.44 5.37 8.98
C TRP A 60 7.29 4.14 8.69
N VAL A 61 6.82 3.21 7.87
CA VAL A 61 7.64 2.06 7.45
C VAL A 61 8.92 2.52 6.74
N ARG A 62 8.82 3.53 5.86
CA ARG A 62 9.97 4.10 5.15
C ARG A 62 10.99 4.70 6.11
N GLN A 63 10.54 5.43 7.14
CA GLN A 63 11.42 5.99 8.16
C GLN A 63 12.20 4.88 8.87
N VAL A 64 11.50 3.86 9.39
CA VAL A 64 12.15 2.75 10.09
C VAL A 64 13.14 2.02 9.18
N PHE A 65 12.78 1.76 7.93
CA PHE A 65 13.66 1.08 6.97
C PHE A 65 14.86 1.93 6.52
N ARG A 66 14.76 3.26 6.61
CA ARG A 66 15.89 4.16 6.36
C ARG A 66 16.87 4.14 7.54
N GLU A 67 16.36 4.12 8.76
CA GLU A 67 17.15 4.11 9.99
C GLU A 67 17.78 2.72 10.26
N HIS A 68 17.11 1.64 9.86
CA HIS A 68 17.52 0.27 10.14
C HIS A 68 17.63 -0.59 8.87
N VAL A 69 18.78 -0.47 8.20
CA VAL A 69 19.07 -1.17 6.93
C VAL A 69 18.87 -2.69 7.02
N MET A 70 19.33 -3.34 8.10
CA MET A 70 19.16 -4.79 8.29
C MET A 70 17.69 -5.24 8.34
N VAL A 71 16.81 -4.40 8.88
CA VAL A 71 15.36 -4.67 8.95
C VAL A 71 14.76 -4.57 7.55
N ARG A 72 15.13 -3.53 6.80
CA ARG A 72 14.72 -3.35 5.40
C ARG A 72 15.16 -4.53 4.54
N ASP A 73 16.42 -4.91 4.64
CA ASP A 73 16.99 -5.97 3.80
C ASP A 73 16.37 -7.33 4.14
N THR A 74 16.08 -7.57 5.43
CA THR A 74 15.30 -8.74 5.88
C THR A 74 13.88 -8.72 5.30
N ALA A 75 13.20 -7.57 5.31
CA ALA A 75 11.87 -7.43 4.74
C ALA A 75 11.86 -7.69 3.22
N LEU A 76 12.88 -7.20 2.50
CA LEU A 76 13.04 -7.46 1.06
C LEU A 76 13.28 -8.93 0.77
N TYR A 77 14.19 -9.57 1.50
CA TYR A 77 14.47 -11.00 1.36
C TYR A 77 13.22 -11.84 1.63
N LEU A 78 12.53 -11.61 2.75
CA LEU A 78 11.33 -12.35 3.10
C LEU A 78 10.18 -12.09 2.13
N LYS A 79 10.08 -10.89 1.55
CA LYS A 79 9.11 -10.59 0.50
C LYS A 79 9.36 -11.42 -0.75
N GLN A 80 10.62 -11.58 -1.16
CA GLN A 80 10.98 -12.42 -2.29
C GLN A 80 10.63 -13.89 -2.01
N VAL A 81 11.03 -14.42 -0.86
CA VAL A 81 10.70 -15.79 -0.44
C VAL A 81 9.18 -16.01 -0.37
N ALA A 82 8.44 -15.08 0.22
CA ALA A 82 6.98 -15.17 0.33
C ALA A 82 6.31 -15.15 -1.05
N LYS A 83 6.85 -14.40 -2.02
CA LYS A 83 6.38 -14.41 -3.40
C LYS A 83 6.63 -15.77 -4.08
N GLU A 84 7.83 -16.32 -3.94
CA GLU A 84 8.20 -17.63 -4.50
C GLU A 84 7.37 -18.79 -3.93
N ARG A 85 6.90 -18.63 -2.70
CA ARG A 85 6.06 -19.61 -1.99
C ARG A 85 4.55 -19.36 -2.14
N ASP A 86 4.15 -18.41 -2.99
CA ASP A 86 2.75 -17.98 -3.19
C ASP A 86 2.02 -17.63 -1.89
N LEU A 87 2.72 -16.98 -0.95
CA LEU A 87 2.16 -16.53 0.33
C LEU A 87 1.62 -15.10 0.26
N LEU A 88 1.80 -14.40 -0.86
CA LEU A 88 1.41 -13.01 -1.06
C LEU A 88 0.22 -12.89 -2.00
N ASN A 89 -0.99 -12.90 -1.44
CA ASN A 89 -2.23 -12.72 -2.21
C ASN A 89 -3.41 -12.29 -1.31
N SER A 90 -3.49 -11.00 -0.98
CA SER A 90 -4.54 -10.52 -0.08
C SER A 90 -5.97 -10.75 -0.57
N PRO A 91 -6.29 -10.66 -1.88
CA PRO A 91 -7.62 -11.04 -2.38
C PRO A 91 -7.98 -12.52 -2.13
N LYS A 92 -6.99 -13.42 -2.05
CA LYS A 92 -7.20 -14.85 -1.74
C LYS A 92 -7.11 -15.16 -0.23
N GLY A 93 -7.11 -14.16 0.63
CA GLY A 93 -7.00 -14.35 2.09
C GLY A 93 -5.58 -14.65 2.59
N LEU A 94 -4.56 -14.49 1.73
CA LEU A 94 -3.15 -14.61 2.12
C LEU A 94 -2.57 -13.25 2.54
N LEU A 95 -1.28 -13.20 2.85
CA LEU A 95 -0.64 -11.97 3.33
C LEU A 95 -0.60 -10.90 2.23
N SER A 96 -0.78 -9.64 2.62
CA SER A 96 -0.34 -8.51 1.80
C SER A 96 1.15 -8.25 2.03
N ALA A 97 1.82 -7.63 1.06
CA ALA A 97 3.21 -7.18 1.25
C ALA A 97 3.36 -6.21 2.44
N TYR A 98 2.33 -5.40 2.71
CA TYR A 98 2.30 -4.51 3.88
C TYR A 98 2.23 -5.30 5.19
N ALA A 99 1.37 -6.32 5.26
CA ALA A 99 1.27 -7.18 6.44
C ALA A 99 2.59 -7.91 6.72
N LEU A 100 3.28 -8.38 5.67
CA LEU A 100 4.61 -8.97 5.80
C LEU A 100 5.63 -7.98 6.37
N ASN A 101 5.65 -6.73 5.90
CA ASN A 101 6.53 -5.70 6.45
C ASN A 101 6.28 -5.47 7.95
N LEU A 102 5.01 -5.44 8.37
CA LEU A 102 4.66 -5.31 9.79
C LEU A 102 5.11 -6.52 10.62
N LEU A 103 5.00 -7.74 10.08
CA LEU A 103 5.51 -8.94 10.75
C LEU A 103 7.03 -8.88 10.98
N VAL A 104 7.78 -8.41 9.98
CA VAL A 104 9.24 -8.22 10.12
C VAL A 104 9.54 -7.18 11.18
N LEU A 105 8.88 -6.03 11.14
CA LEU A 105 9.06 -4.98 12.15
C LEU A 105 8.74 -5.50 13.56
N HIS A 106 7.65 -6.25 13.71
CA HIS A 106 7.27 -6.87 14.97
C HIS A 106 8.31 -7.89 15.47
N PHE A 107 8.81 -8.76 14.59
CA PHE A 107 9.88 -9.70 14.93
C PHE A 107 11.13 -8.99 15.46
N PHE A 108 11.59 -7.94 14.79
CA PHE A 108 12.75 -7.18 15.27
C PHE A 108 12.46 -6.45 16.59
N ALA A 109 11.25 -5.93 16.78
CA ALA A 109 10.87 -5.28 18.03
C ALA A 109 10.87 -6.26 19.20
N CYS A 110 10.25 -7.42 19.04
CA CYS A 110 10.08 -8.41 20.12
C CYS A 110 11.32 -9.27 20.35
N CYS A 111 12.02 -9.70 19.29
CA CYS A 111 13.09 -10.69 19.39
C CYS A 111 14.50 -10.09 19.30
N ARG A 112 14.63 -8.85 18.80
CA ARG A 112 15.94 -8.20 18.59
C ARG A 112 16.08 -6.86 19.33
N GLY A 113 15.08 -6.49 20.14
CA GLY A 113 15.11 -5.27 20.95
C GLY A 113 15.04 -3.98 20.14
N LEU A 114 14.56 -4.03 18.88
CA LEU A 114 14.38 -2.83 18.07
C LEU A 114 13.33 -1.92 18.71
N ARG A 115 13.72 -0.68 19.02
CA ARG A 115 12.78 0.34 19.48
C ARG A 115 12.16 1.03 18.28
N LEU A 116 10.92 0.68 17.98
CA LEU A 116 10.18 1.33 16.91
C LEU A 116 9.76 2.75 17.34
N PRO A 117 9.88 3.76 16.47
CA PRO A 117 9.35 5.08 16.76
C PRO A 117 7.81 5.02 16.85
N PRO A 118 7.17 5.88 17.67
CA PRO A 118 5.71 5.95 17.74
C PRO A 118 5.11 6.15 16.34
N VAL A 119 3.99 5.50 16.03
CA VAL A 119 3.32 5.70 14.72
C VAL A 119 2.90 7.17 14.52
N SER A 120 2.63 7.88 15.60
CA SER A 120 2.33 9.32 15.61
C SER A 120 3.54 10.23 15.32
N SER A 121 4.76 9.69 15.26
CA SER A 121 5.96 10.48 14.96
C SER A 121 6.00 10.98 13.51
N VAL A 122 5.21 10.37 12.62
CA VAL A 122 5.15 10.75 11.21
C VAL A 122 4.02 11.74 10.97
N GLN A 123 4.37 12.88 10.39
CA GLN A 123 3.44 13.88 9.91
C GLN A 123 3.53 13.98 8.39
N THR A 124 2.39 14.16 7.73
CA THR A 124 2.39 14.58 6.33
C THR A 124 2.91 16.01 6.24
N PRO A 125 3.74 16.35 5.24
CA PRO A 125 4.09 17.73 4.96
C PRO A 125 2.85 18.59 4.65
#